data_AF-A0A250I8J4-F1
#
_entry.id   AF-A0A250I8J4-F1
#
_cell.length_a   1.000
_cell.length_b   1.000
_cell.length_c   1.000
_cell.angle_alpha   90.00
_cell.angle_beta   90.00
_cell.angle_gamma   90.00
#
_symmetry.space_group_name_H-M   'P 1'
#
loop_
_entity.id
_entity.type
_entity.pdbx_description
1 polymer ?
#
loop_
_entity_poly.entity_id
_entity_poly.type
_entity_poly.pdbx_seq_one_letter_code
_entity_poly.pdbx_strand_id
1 'polypeptide(L)'
;MSVPSLVRCKSHPSATAGWRCVGCGSALCPQCVEARRMHTVDVLACRRCGDRAETLRLHRSRQMPLAERLRLAWRYAQSSRFLAMVLGVGTVLTVLTFMTQVTLIVLRLAPAALLVGVYSGCFFAILLASARGESDVPIPEYSDLFADWLMPALRGVVSTSVVWLPPLLYLAFISGWDVVAYKDRLLSDPMFYMTGAFHSLPWELLARDPLAWVLGIACLAYLPMSLLLSASSTHLLDMLNPIRGLHAIRRLGRDYAITLGFLFLMGLAYLGTRFLGAGIRSLDLGVLTRWIAEVIELPVFFLMAHVLGLLLYTRGDELGYGAASDYVTPVLPDAAPSTTLRVEGLGLPDAIPESEFVAAETRVRELTAAMEARDIPRTLELYAAASFLPRTSIAPAVHLFVGQAAASQGNHALAVQALERAADVAPEDPLAPRALVILARVLGERMNEPARAQEVYQYIVDRYPETDASRFAQARLPPTS
;
A
#
# COMPACT_ATOMS: atom_id res chain seq x y z
N MET A 1 -2.81 0.53 -31.80
CA MET A 1 -3.00 1.41 -30.64
C MET A 1 -1.77 2.28 -30.54
N SER A 2 -1.89 3.57 -30.79
CA SER A 2 -0.78 4.51 -30.70
C SER A 2 -0.36 4.64 -29.24
N VAL A 3 0.90 4.29 -28.93
CA VAL A 3 1.53 4.63 -27.65
C VAL A 3 1.28 6.13 -27.43
N PRO A 4 0.73 6.57 -26.28
CA PRO A 4 0.53 7.98 -26.02
C PRO A 4 1.86 8.68 -26.31
N SER A 5 1.83 9.69 -27.19
CA SER A 5 3.04 10.30 -27.72
C SER A 5 3.86 10.83 -26.54
N LEU A 6 4.86 10.05 -26.14
CA LEU A 6 5.76 10.43 -25.07
C LEU A 6 6.34 11.78 -25.46
N VAL A 7 6.33 12.72 -24.51
CA VAL A 7 6.83 14.06 -24.75
C VAL A 7 8.29 13.92 -25.18
N ARG A 8 8.61 14.41 -26.38
CA ARG A 8 9.97 14.32 -26.92
C ARG A 8 10.78 15.53 -26.49
N CYS A 9 12.09 15.35 -26.38
CA CYS A 9 12.95 16.47 -26.02
C CYS A 9 13.00 17.52 -27.14
N LYS A 10 12.95 18.80 -26.76
CA LYS A 10 12.98 19.92 -27.73
C LYS A 10 14.29 19.98 -28.52
N SER A 11 15.42 19.65 -27.87
CA SER A 11 16.74 19.66 -28.51
C SER A 11 17.09 18.32 -29.18
N HIS A 12 16.51 17.22 -28.71
CA HIS A 12 16.74 15.87 -29.24
C HIS A 12 15.39 15.20 -29.58
N PRO A 13 14.83 15.44 -30.77
CA PRO A 13 13.50 14.95 -31.15
C PRO A 13 13.37 13.43 -31.25
N SER A 14 14.48 12.70 -31.24
CA SER A 14 14.51 11.23 -31.16
C SER A 14 14.48 10.72 -29.71
N ALA A 15 14.81 11.54 -28.72
CA ALA A 15 14.89 11.15 -27.32
C ALA A 15 13.61 11.48 -26.56
N THR A 16 13.16 10.54 -25.73
CA THR A 16 12.07 10.77 -24.77
C THR A 16 12.50 11.75 -23.69
N ALA A 17 11.64 12.72 -23.37
CA ALA A 17 11.87 13.65 -22.28
C ALA A 17 11.44 13.05 -20.94
N GLY A 18 12.31 13.12 -19.94
CA GLY A 18 12.02 12.73 -18.55
C GLY A 18 11.78 13.92 -17.62
N TRP A 19 12.12 15.13 -18.05
CA TRP A 19 12.06 16.34 -17.23
C TRP A 19 11.49 17.54 -18.00
N ARG A 20 11.03 18.55 -17.28
CA ARG A 20 10.60 19.85 -17.80
C ARG A 20 11.34 20.95 -17.06
N CYS A 21 11.95 21.86 -17.80
CA CYS A 21 12.55 23.05 -17.19
C CYS A 21 11.48 23.98 -16.63
N VAL A 22 11.66 24.49 -15.41
CA VAL A 22 10.76 25.48 -14.79
C VAL A 22 10.84 26.82 -15.52
N GLY A 23 12.04 27.34 -15.79
CA GLY A 23 12.22 28.63 -16.47
C GLY A 23 11.80 28.66 -17.93
N CYS A 24 12.44 27.84 -18.78
CA CYS A 24 12.16 27.88 -20.22
C CYS A 24 11.01 26.95 -20.67
N GLY A 25 10.43 26.15 -19.78
CA GLY A 25 9.30 25.26 -20.07
C GLY A 25 9.60 24.07 -20.99
N SER A 26 10.83 23.93 -21.51
CA SER A 26 11.18 22.89 -22.50
C SER A 26 11.25 21.50 -21.88
N ALA A 27 10.83 20.49 -22.65
CA ALA A 27 10.98 19.08 -22.29
C ALA A 27 12.42 18.61 -22.56
N LEU A 28 13.02 17.95 -21.56
CA LEU A 28 14.44 17.61 -21.49
C LEU A 28 14.63 16.09 -21.43
N CYS A 29 15.53 15.55 -22.27
CA CYS A 29 16.03 14.18 -22.16
C CYS A 29 17.24 14.12 -21.20
N PRO A 30 17.77 12.91 -20.87
CA PRO A 30 18.93 12.77 -19.97
C PRO A 30 20.19 13.53 -20.41
N GLN A 31 20.33 13.84 -21.70
CA GLN A 31 21.44 14.63 -22.25
C GLN A 31 21.27 16.14 -22.06
N CYS A 32 20.04 16.61 -21.81
CA CYS A 32 19.73 18.03 -21.63
C CYS A 32 19.57 18.44 -20.16
N VAL A 33 19.63 17.47 -19.24
CA VAL A 33 19.59 17.68 -17.80
C VAL A 33 20.99 17.47 -17.22
N GLU A 34 21.37 18.35 -16.30
CA GLU A 34 22.61 18.28 -15.54
C GLU A 34 22.28 18.26 -14.04
N ALA A 35 22.88 17.35 -13.27
CA ALA A 35 22.81 17.41 -11.81
C ALA A 35 23.78 18.47 -11.30
N ARG A 36 23.27 19.46 -10.57
CA ARG A 36 24.05 20.50 -9.90
C ARG A 36 23.86 20.37 -8.40
N ARG A 37 24.96 20.35 -7.66
CA ARG A 37 24.90 20.40 -6.20
C ARG A 37 24.67 21.85 -5.77
N MET A 38 23.53 22.11 -5.14
CA MET A 38 23.25 23.37 -4.45
C MET A 38 23.29 23.11 -2.95
N HIS A 39 24.35 23.57 -2.28
CA HIS A 39 24.65 23.24 -0.89
C HIS A 39 24.75 21.72 -0.66
N THR A 40 23.77 21.13 0.04
CA THR A 40 23.71 19.70 0.40
C THR A 40 22.76 18.89 -0.47
N VAL A 41 22.02 19.53 -1.39
CA VAL A 41 20.98 18.87 -2.20
C VAL A 41 21.39 18.90 -3.67
N ASP A 42 21.29 17.74 -4.32
CA ASP A 42 21.49 17.63 -5.75
C ASP A 42 20.20 18.06 -6.47
N VAL A 43 20.28 19.16 -7.20
CA VAL A 43 19.17 19.73 -7.96
C VAL A 43 19.42 19.46 -9.44
N LEU A 44 18.40 18.96 -10.13
CA LEU A 44 18.45 18.81 -11.58
C LEU A 44 18.25 20.17 -12.24
N ALA A 45 19.14 20.54 -13.15
CA ALA A 45 19.13 21.81 -13.86
C ALA A 45 19.10 21.58 -15.39
N CYS A 46 18.48 22.52 -16.10
CA CYS A 46 18.47 22.54 -17.55
C CYS A 46 19.83 23.02 -18.07
N ARG A 47 20.50 22.22 -18.91
CA ARG A 47 21.79 22.60 -19.51
C ARG A 47 21.74 23.87 -20.36
N ARG A 48 20.56 24.22 -20.89
CA ARG A 48 20.40 25.37 -21.80
C ARG A 48 20.27 26.70 -21.07
N CYS A 49 19.46 26.77 -20.01
CA CYS A 49 19.18 28.03 -19.31
C CYS A 49 19.68 28.06 -17.86
N GLY A 50 20.16 26.94 -17.33
CA GLY A 50 20.68 26.82 -15.97
C GLY A 50 19.61 26.69 -14.88
N ASP A 51 18.32 26.87 -15.21
CA ASP A 51 17.22 26.82 -14.24
C ASP A 51 16.82 25.38 -13.88
N ARG A 52 16.06 25.20 -12.79
CA ARG A 52 15.63 23.91 -12.24
C ARG A 52 14.81 23.09 -13.25
N ALA A 53 15.08 21.80 -13.29
CA ALA A 53 14.35 20.81 -14.07
C ALA A 53 13.52 19.93 -13.13
N GLU A 54 12.22 19.90 -13.34
CA GLU A 54 11.30 19.03 -12.61
C GLU A 54 11.07 17.73 -13.38
N THR A 55 11.03 16.62 -12.66
CA THR A 55 10.74 15.32 -13.25
C THR A 55 9.33 15.33 -13.82
N LEU A 56 9.20 15.04 -15.11
CA LEU A 56 7.90 14.81 -15.72
C LEU A 56 7.32 13.54 -15.11
N ARG A 57 6.19 13.68 -14.45
CA ARG A 57 5.43 12.56 -13.92
C ARG A 57 4.21 12.33 -14.81
N LEU A 58 3.99 11.08 -15.17
CA LEU A 58 2.83 10.65 -15.93
C LEU A 58 2.01 9.69 -15.09
N HIS A 59 0.70 9.72 -15.28
CA HIS A 59 -0.17 8.76 -14.64
C HIS A 59 0.20 7.32 -15.05
N ARG A 60 0.21 6.38 -14.09
CA ARG A 60 0.58 4.97 -14.31
C ARG A 60 -0.18 4.31 -15.46
N SER A 61 -1.46 4.65 -15.62
CA SER A 61 -2.31 4.16 -16.72
C SER A 61 -1.91 4.67 -18.11
N ARG A 62 -1.27 5.85 -18.18
CA ARG A 62 -0.72 6.41 -19.43
C ARG A 62 0.66 5.85 -19.76
N GLN A 63 1.46 5.54 -18.73
CA GLN A 63 2.79 4.96 -18.94
C GLN A 63 2.70 3.56 -19.54
N MET A 64 1.81 2.72 -19.00
CA MET A 64 1.59 1.36 -19.51
C MET A 64 0.10 1.03 -19.40
N PRO A 65 -0.60 0.82 -20.54
CA PRO A 65 -2.01 0.49 -20.56
C PRO A 65 -2.31 -0.79 -19.77
N LEU A 66 -3.48 -0.84 -19.13
CA LEU A 66 -3.88 -1.97 -18.30
C LEU A 66 -3.88 -3.30 -19.08
N ALA A 67 -4.32 -3.29 -20.34
CA ALA A 67 -4.30 -4.48 -21.20
C ALA A 67 -2.91 -5.09 -21.36
N GLU A 68 -1.86 -4.27 -21.38
CA GLU A 68 -0.48 -4.75 -21.49
C GLU A 68 0.00 -5.36 -20.17
N ARG A 69 -0.34 -4.71 -19.03
CA ARG A 69 -0.08 -5.23 -17.69
C ARG A 69 -0.76 -6.58 -17.45
N LEU A 70 -2.02 -6.72 -17.88
CA LEU A 70 -2.77 -7.97 -17.76
C LEU A 70 -2.18 -9.12 -18.58
N ARG A 71 -1.55 -8.84 -19.73
CA ARG A 71 -0.80 -9.88 -20.47
C ARG A 71 0.42 -10.37 -19.70
N LEU A 72 1.07 -9.48 -18.95
CA LEU A 72 2.20 -9.84 -18.10
C LEU A 72 1.79 -10.52 -16.80
N ALA A 73 0.52 -10.44 -16.39
CA ALA A 73 0.00 -11.10 -15.18
C ALA A 73 0.26 -12.62 -15.18
N TRP A 74 0.35 -13.27 -16.34
CA TRP A 74 0.67 -14.71 -16.41
C TRP A 74 2.07 -15.05 -15.88
N ARG A 75 3.03 -14.11 -15.94
CA ARG A 75 4.38 -14.31 -15.37
C ARG A 75 4.33 -14.43 -13.85
N TYR A 76 3.33 -13.84 -13.21
CA TYR A 76 3.12 -13.94 -11.76
C TYR A 76 2.95 -15.41 -11.31
N ALA A 77 2.13 -16.18 -12.06
CA ALA A 77 1.89 -17.60 -11.78
C ALA A 77 3.11 -18.50 -12.02
N GLN A 78 4.11 -18.03 -12.76
CA GLN A 78 5.34 -18.78 -13.02
C GLN A 78 6.39 -18.58 -11.93
N SER A 79 6.16 -17.69 -10.97
CA SER A 79 7.10 -17.49 -9.87
C SER A 79 7.12 -18.69 -8.91
N SER A 80 8.30 -19.07 -8.45
CA SER A 80 8.47 -20.17 -7.49
C SER A 80 7.73 -19.91 -6.17
N ARG A 81 7.68 -18.65 -5.74
CA ARG A 81 6.92 -18.22 -4.54
C ARG A 81 5.42 -18.39 -4.72
N PHE A 82 4.87 -18.11 -5.90
CA PHE A 82 3.46 -18.38 -6.19
C PHE A 82 3.13 -19.87 -6.08
N LEU A 83 3.97 -20.74 -6.67
CA LEU A 83 3.79 -22.18 -6.57
C LEU A 83 3.87 -22.68 -5.13
N ALA A 84 4.85 -22.20 -4.36
CA ALA A 84 4.97 -22.54 -2.94
C ALA A 84 3.73 -22.12 -2.14
N MET A 85 3.20 -20.91 -2.39
CA MET A 85 1.97 -20.44 -1.76
C MET A 85 0.76 -21.29 -2.15
N VAL A 86 0.59 -21.62 -3.44
CA VAL A 86 -0.53 -22.49 -3.90
C VAL A 86 -0.46 -23.87 -3.24
N LEU A 87 0.73 -24.48 -3.15
CA LEU A 87 0.91 -25.77 -2.49
C LEU A 87 0.62 -25.69 -0.99
N GLY A 88 1.15 -24.66 -0.31
CA GLY A 88 0.93 -24.45 1.12
C GLY A 88 -0.54 -24.21 1.45
N VAL A 89 -1.18 -23.25 0.78
CA VAL A 89 -2.58 -22.92 0.98
C VAL A 89 -3.49 -24.08 0.56
N GLY A 90 -3.21 -24.75 -0.57
CA GLY A 90 -3.94 -25.94 -1.00
C GLY A 90 -3.90 -27.07 0.03
N THR A 91 -2.76 -27.25 0.70
CA THR A 91 -2.62 -28.20 1.82
C THR A 91 -3.52 -27.81 2.99
N VAL A 92 -3.45 -26.55 3.43
CA VAL A 92 -4.29 -26.04 4.53
C VAL A 92 -5.78 -26.17 4.20
N LEU A 93 -6.21 -25.74 3.00
CA LEU A 93 -7.60 -25.82 2.59
C LEU A 93 -8.09 -27.26 2.46
N THR A 94 -7.24 -28.19 2.02
CA THR A 94 -7.60 -29.61 1.98
C THR A 94 -7.82 -30.17 3.39
N VAL A 95 -6.94 -29.83 4.34
CA VAL A 95 -7.09 -30.24 5.74
C VAL A 95 -8.35 -29.64 6.35
N LEU A 96 -8.59 -28.35 6.15
CA LEU A 96 -9.80 -27.68 6.65
C LEU A 96 -11.07 -28.30 6.03
N THR A 97 -11.08 -28.56 4.73
CA THR A 97 -12.18 -29.23 4.04
C THR A 97 -12.39 -30.64 4.60
N PHE A 98 -11.33 -31.41 4.83
CA PHE A 98 -11.43 -32.71 5.49
C PHE A 98 -12.02 -32.60 6.89
N MET A 99 -11.57 -31.63 7.70
CA MET A 99 -12.12 -31.37 9.03
C MET A 99 -13.61 -31.01 8.99
N THR A 100 -14.07 -30.22 8.01
CA THR A 100 -15.51 -29.91 7.86
C THR A 100 -16.36 -31.16 7.62
N GLN A 101 -15.79 -32.20 7.00
CA GLN A 101 -16.52 -33.45 6.71
C GLN A 101 -16.55 -34.40 7.91
N VAL A 102 -15.47 -34.45 8.71
CA VAL A 102 -15.35 -35.38 9.84
C VAL A 102 -16.02 -34.84 11.12
N THR A 103 -16.13 -33.53 11.29
CA THR A 103 -16.66 -32.91 12.52
C THR A 103 -18.20 -33.02 12.64
N LEU A 104 -18.70 -33.07 13.89
CA LEU A 104 -20.14 -32.99 14.21
C LEU A 104 -20.71 -31.64 13.76
N ILE A 105 -22.01 -31.59 13.41
CA ILE A 105 -22.67 -30.45 12.73
C ILE A 105 -22.35 -29.09 13.37
N VAL A 106 -22.48 -28.96 14.70
CA VAL A 106 -22.23 -27.68 15.41
C VAL A 106 -20.76 -27.26 15.34
N LEU A 107 -19.84 -28.22 15.33
CA LEU A 107 -18.40 -27.96 15.25
C LEU A 107 -17.90 -27.65 13.83
N ARG A 108 -18.73 -27.85 12.78
CA ARG A 108 -18.37 -27.58 11.37
C ARG A 108 -18.24 -26.09 11.05
N LEU A 109 -18.91 -25.24 11.82
CA LEU A 109 -18.87 -23.80 11.61
C LEU A 109 -17.46 -23.22 11.78
N ALA A 110 -16.69 -23.75 12.74
CA ALA A 110 -15.32 -23.31 12.98
C ALA A 110 -14.38 -23.58 11.79
N PRO A 111 -14.22 -24.83 11.28
CA PRO A 111 -13.36 -25.08 10.12
C PRO A 111 -13.90 -24.43 8.83
N ALA A 112 -15.22 -24.27 8.67
CA ALA A 112 -15.79 -23.53 7.54
C ALA A 112 -15.45 -22.03 7.60
N ALA A 113 -15.56 -21.40 8.78
CA ALA A 113 -15.13 -20.02 8.98
C ALA A 113 -13.63 -19.88 8.72
N LEU A 114 -12.81 -20.81 9.24
CA LEU A 114 -11.37 -20.83 9.01
C LEU A 114 -11.05 -20.92 7.52
N LEU A 115 -11.74 -21.79 6.79
CA LEU A 115 -11.59 -21.94 5.34
C LEU A 115 -11.91 -20.65 4.60
N VAL A 116 -13.03 -19.99 4.91
CA VAL A 116 -13.42 -18.72 4.30
C VAL A 116 -12.38 -17.63 4.60
N GLY A 117 -11.86 -17.56 5.83
CA GLY A 117 -10.88 -16.54 6.20
C GLY A 117 -9.49 -16.78 5.64
N VAL A 118 -9.00 -18.03 5.56
CA VAL A 118 -7.73 -18.35 4.87
C VAL A 118 -7.84 -18.01 3.38
N TYR A 119 -8.95 -18.42 2.75
CA TYR A 119 -9.19 -18.16 1.34
C TYR A 119 -9.29 -16.67 1.03
N SER A 120 -10.10 -15.93 1.80
CA SER A 120 -10.27 -14.48 1.63
C SER A 120 -9.01 -13.71 2.03
N GLY A 121 -8.31 -14.13 3.08
CA GLY A 121 -7.05 -13.54 3.53
C GLY A 121 -5.98 -13.60 2.44
N CYS A 122 -5.74 -14.78 1.86
CA CYS A 122 -4.82 -14.92 0.73
C CYS A 122 -5.27 -14.09 -0.49
N PHE A 123 -6.56 -14.08 -0.82
CA PHE A 123 -7.08 -13.29 -1.94
C PHE A 123 -6.79 -11.80 -1.77
N PHE A 124 -7.17 -11.23 -0.62
CA PHE A 124 -6.96 -9.81 -0.35
C PHE A 124 -5.50 -9.45 -0.16
N ALA A 125 -4.68 -10.34 0.41
CA ALA A 125 -3.23 -10.14 0.51
C ALA A 125 -2.62 -9.97 -0.89
N ILE A 126 -2.94 -10.88 -1.83
CA ILE A 126 -2.44 -10.81 -3.22
C ILE A 126 -2.97 -9.55 -3.92
N LEU A 127 -4.26 -9.25 -3.77
CA LEU A 127 -4.88 -8.06 -4.36
C LEU A 127 -4.18 -6.78 -3.88
N LEU A 128 -3.96 -6.64 -2.57
CA LEU A 128 -3.33 -5.46 -1.97
C LEU A 128 -1.83 -5.37 -2.29
N ALA A 129 -1.07 -6.47 -2.25
CA ALA A 129 0.33 -6.49 -2.67
C ALA A 129 0.47 -6.05 -4.14
N SER A 130 -0.40 -6.58 -5.00
CA SER A 130 -0.46 -6.20 -6.41
C SER A 130 -0.86 -4.73 -6.60
N ALA A 131 -1.75 -4.21 -5.76
CA ALA A 131 -2.16 -2.80 -5.76
C ALA A 131 -1.02 -1.84 -5.35
N ARG A 132 -0.09 -2.31 -4.51
CA ARG A 132 1.15 -1.59 -4.14
C ARG A 132 2.23 -1.69 -5.23
N GLY A 133 2.05 -2.58 -6.21
CA GLY A 133 3.02 -2.83 -7.27
C GLY A 133 4.14 -3.78 -6.87
N GLU A 134 3.94 -4.54 -5.79
CA GLU A 134 4.86 -5.60 -5.39
C GLU A 134 4.79 -6.73 -6.43
N SER A 135 5.94 -7.15 -6.95
CA SER A 135 6.03 -8.29 -7.87
C SER A 135 6.04 -9.64 -7.16
N ASP A 136 6.35 -9.62 -5.87
CA ASP A 136 6.47 -10.82 -5.05
C ASP A 136 5.12 -11.27 -4.53
N VAL A 137 4.98 -12.58 -4.34
CA VAL A 137 3.77 -13.17 -3.77
C VAL A 137 3.80 -12.99 -2.25
N PRO A 138 2.80 -12.30 -1.66
CA PRO A 138 2.76 -12.13 -0.22
C PRO A 138 2.45 -13.47 0.45
N ILE A 139 3.21 -13.82 1.47
CA ILE A 139 2.93 -14.96 2.34
C ILE A 139 2.24 -14.37 3.57
N PRO A 140 0.95 -14.65 3.81
CA PRO A 140 0.28 -14.11 4.99
C PRO A 140 0.90 -14.73 6.25
N GLU A 141 1.41 -13.88 7.15
CA GLU A 141 2.05 -14.32 8.39
C GLU A 141 1.02 -14.73 9.46
N TYR A 142 -0.25 -14.31 9.31
CA TYR A 142 -1.35 -14.57 10.24
C TYR A 142 -1.00 -14.25 11.70
N SER A 143 -0.20 -13.21 11.93
CA SER A 143 0.24 -12.79 13.26
C SER A 143 -0.88 -12.06 14.01
N ASP A 144 -1.76 -11.36 13.28
CA ASP A 144 -2.97 -10.75 13.83
C ASP A 144 -4.21 -11.46 13.25
N LEU A 145 -4.84 -12.33 14.05
CA LEU A 145 -6.03 -13.07 13.66
C LEU A 145 -7.20 -12.17 13.21
N PHE A 146 -7.32 -10.96 13.77
CA PHE A 146 -8.38 -10.06 13.40
C PHE A 146 -8.10 -9.41 12.05
N ALA A 147 -6.91 -8.82 11.88
CA ALA A 147 -6.54 -8.09 10.68
C ALA A 147 -6.25 -9.00 9.47
N ASP A 148 -5.60 -10.15 9.68
CA ASP A 148 -5.12 -11.03 8.61
C ASP A 148 -6.16 -12.08 8.21
N TRP A 149 -7.07 -12.46 9.10
CA TRP A 149 -8.03 -13.54 8.87
C TRP A 149 -9.49 -13.08 8.95
N LEU A 150 -9.94 -12.53 10.09
CA LEU A 150 -11.37 -12.23 10.27
C LEU A 150 -11.85 -11.09 9.37
N MET A 151 -11.09 -10.01 9.29
CA MET A 151 -11.50 -8.84 8.52
C MET A 151 -11.56 -9.13 7.01
N PRO A 152 -10.57 -9.80 6.39
CA PRO A 152 -10.67 -10.25 5.00
C PRO A 152 -11.83 -11.23 4.78
N ALA A 153 -12.09 -12.16 5.71
CA ALA A 153 -13.23 -13.07 5.64
C ALA A 153 -14.56 -12.31 5.57
N LEU A 154 -14.75 -11.37 6.49
CA LEU A 154 -15.96 -10.56 6.56
C LEU A 154 -16.15 -9.71 5.29
N ARG A 155 -15.07 -9.11 4.78
CA ARG A 155 -15.08 -8.37 3.51
C ARG A 155 -15.48 -9.26 2.33
N GLY A 156 -14.93 -10.45 2.24
CA GLY A 156 -15.28 -11.44 1.21
C GLY A 156 -16.75 -11.85 1.28
N VAL A 157 -17.25 -12.16 2.48
CA VAL A 157 -18.65 -12.54 2.72
C VAL A 157 -19.59 -11.39 2.40
N VAL A 158 -19.33 -10.17 2.89
CA VAL A 158 -20.17 -9.00 2.62
C VAL A 158 -20.18 -8.69 1.12
N SER A 159 -19.02 -8.66 0.48
CA SER A 159 -18.89 -8.37 -0.95
C SER A 159 -19.66 -9.37 -1.82
N THR A 160 -19.53 -10.67 -1.54
CA THR A 160 -20.28 -11.70 -2.26
C THR A 160 -21.77 -11.67 -1.93
N SER A 161 -22.14 -11.38 -0.69
CA SER A 161 -23.54 -11.25 -0.27
C SER A 161 -24.25 -10.10 -0.99
N VAL A 162 -23.64 -8.92 -1.10
CA VAL A 162 -24.20 -7.77 -1.83
C VAL A 162 -24.51 -8.12 -3.28
N VAL A 163 -23.64 -8.92 -3.90
CA VAL A 163 -23.77 -9.35 -5.30
C VAL A 163 -24.89 -10.37 -5.45
N TRP A 164 -24.95 -11.39 -4.59
CA TRP A 164 -25.87 -12.52 -4.77
C TRP A 164 -27.22 -12.35 -4.06
N LEU A 165 -27.35 -11.41 -3.12
CA LEU A 165 -28.61 -11.18 -2.41
C LEU A 165 -29.74 -10.74 -3.36
N PRO A 166 -29.56 -9.78 -4.30
CA PRO A 166 -30.63 -9.41 -5.22
C PRO A 166 -31.21 -10.57 -6.05
N PRO A 167 -30.42 -11.44 -6.73
CA PRO A 167 -30.98 -12.58 -7.45
C PRO A 167 -31.63 -13.60 -6.52
N LEU A 168 -31.09 -13.81 -5.31
CA LEU A 168 -31.73 -14.69 -4.34
C LEU A 168 -33.09 -14.15 -3.90
N LEU A 169 -33.20 -12.84 -3.63
CA LEU A 169 -34.47 -12.18 -3.31
C LEU A 169 -35.45 -12.23 -4.49
N TYR A 170 -34.96 -11.98 -5.71
CA TYR A 170 -35.78 -12.09 -6.92
C TYR A 170 -36.38 -13.50 -7.07
N LEU A 171 -35.56 -14.53 -6.93
CA LEU A 171 -36.02 -15.91 -7.01
C LEU A 171 -37.03 -16.21 -5.90
N ALA A 172 -36.69 -15.82 -4.67
CA ALA A 172 -37.50 -16.05 -3.48
C ALA A 172 -38.91 -15.43 -3.54
N PHE A 173 -39.02 -14.21 -4.06
CA PHE A 173 -40.26 -13.43 -3.97
C PHE A 173 -41.02 -13.30 -5.29
N ILE A 174 -40.33 -13.37 -6.44
CA ILE A 174 -40.93 -13.05 -7.74
C ILE A 174 -41.03 -14.28 -8.64
N SER A 175 -39.99 -15.13 -8.69
CA SER A 175 -39.98 -16.28 -9.61
C SER A 175 -40.83 -17.47 -9.15
N GLY A 176 -41.58 -17.33 -8.05
CA GLY A 176 -42.36 -18.40 -7.45
C GLY A 176 -41.51 -19.52 -6.83
N TRP A 177 -40.24 -19.25 -6.51
CA TRP A 177 -39.43 -20.22 -5.78
C TRP A 177 -39.98 -20.37 -4.37
N ASP A 178 -40.48 -21.56 -4.05
CA ASP A 178 -40.96 -21.87 -2.70
C ASP A 178 -39.78 -21.98 -1.73
N VAL A 179 -39.37 -20.84 -1.19
CA VAL A 179 -38.27 -20.73 -0.21
C VAL A 179 -38.58 -21.53 1.04
N VAL A 180 -39.86 -21.65 1.42
CA VAL A 180 -40.25 -22.41 2.62
C VAL A 180 -40.02 -23.89 2.36
N ALA A 181 -40.49 -24.42 1.23
CA ALA A 181 -40.20 -25.80 0.84
C ALA A 181 -38.70 -26.04 0.64
N TYR A 182 -37.95 -25.08 0.10
CA TYR A 182 -36.50 -25.19 -0.03
C TYR A 182 -35.80 -25.20 1.32
N LYS A 183 -36.15 -24.30 2.23
CA LYS A 183 -35.64 -24.24 3.60
C LYS A 183 -35.97 -25.53 4.35
N ASP A 184 -37.20 -26.02 4.24
CA ASP A 184 -37.63 -27.25 4.91
C ASP A 184 -36.89 -28.46 4.31
N ARG A 185 -36.65 -28.49 3.00
CA ARG A 185 -35.80 -29.52 2.35
C ARG A 185 -34.34 -29.41 2.78
N LEU A 186 -33.79 -28.20 2.84
CA LEU A 186 -32.43 -27.94 3.32
C LEU A 186 -32.25 -28.36 4.78
N LEU A 187 -33.26 -28.08 5.61
CA LEU A 187 -33.26 -28.42 7.03
C LEU A 187 -33.57 -29.89 7.31
N SER A 188 -34.19 -30.60 6.37
CA SER A 188 -34.55 -32.02 6.51
C SER A 188 -33.61 -32.97 5.78
N ASP A 189 -32.80 -32.52 4.83
CA ASP A 189 -31.85 -33.38 4.11
C ASP A 189 -30.57 -33.61 4.93
N PRO A 190 -30.30 -34.86 5.40
CA PRO A 190 -29.06 -35.21 6.06
C PRO A 190 -27.82 -34.93 5.21
N MET A 191 -27.95 -34.96 3.87
CA MET A 191 -26.84 -34.70 2.94
C MET A 191 -26.40 -33.24 2.95
N PHE A 192 -27.32 -32.28 3.13
CA PHE A 192 -26.95 -30.88 3.31
C PHE A 192 -26.07 -30.73 4.56
N TYR A 193 -26.48 -31.35 5.67
CA TYR A 193 -25.70 -31.32 6.89
C TYR A 193 -24.40 -32.11 6.81
N MET A 194 -24.34 -33.20 6.04
CA MET A 194 -23.14 -34.04 5.89
C MET A 194 -22.11 -33.48 4.90
N THR A 195 -22.53 -32.78 3.85
CA THR A 195 -21.64 -32.35 2.76
C THR A 195 -21.51 -30.84 2.61
N GLY A 196 -22.43 -30.06 3.20
CA GLY A 196 -22.54 -28.62 2.96
C GLY A 196 -22.89 -28.27 1.51
N ALA A 197 -23.21 -29.26 0.66
CA ALA A 197 -23.60 -29.04 -0.71
C ALA A 197 -25.02 -28.47 -0.71
N PHE A 198 -25.17 -27.23 -1.18
CA PHE A 198 -26.49 -26.71 -1.52
C PHE A 198 -27.11 -27.63 -2.58
N HIS A 199 -28.40 -27.95 -2.40
CA HIS A 199 -29.17 -28.60 -3.45
C HIS A 199 -29.02 -27.83 -4.76
N SER A 200 -29.03 -28.55 -5.88
CA SER A 200 -29.05 -27.94 -7.20
C SER A 200 -30.11 -26.84 -7.21
N LEU A 201 -29.66 -25.61 -7.48
CA LEU A 201 -30.55 -24.51 -7.84
C LEU A 201 -31.55 -25.04 -8.87
N PRO A 202 -32.83 -24.62 -8.83
CA PRO A 202 -33.84 -25.11 -9.76
C PRO A 202 -33.50 -24.61 -11.17
N TRP A 203 -32.58 -25.32 -11.83
CA TRP A 203 -31.96 -24.91 -13.08
C TRP A 203 -33.01 -24.77 -14.18
N GLU A 204 -34.07 -25.59 -14.13
CA GLU A 204 -35.18 -25.49 -15.07
C GLU A 204 -35.93 -24.15 -14.96
N LEU A 205 -36.12 -23.63 -13.75
CA LEU A 205 -36.73 -22.31 -13.52
C LEU A 205 -35.76 -21.21 -13.97
N LEU A 206 -34.50 -21.30 -13.56
CA LEU A 206 -33.47 -20.31 -13.91
C LEU A 206 -33.24 -20.24 -15.43
N ALA A 207 -33.21 -21.39 -16.11
CA ALA A 207 -32.97 -21.48 -17.55
C ALA A 207 -34.10 -20.85 -18.38
N ARG A 208 -35.33 -20.84 -17.85
CA ARG A 208 -36.50 -20.29 -18.54
C ARG A 208 -36.75 -18.81 -18.24
N ASP A 209 -36.22 -18.28 -17.15
CA ASP A 209 -36.45 -16.91 -16.73
C ASP A 209 -35.36 -15.94 -17.26
N PRO A 210 -35.67 -15.12 -18.29
CA PRO A 210 -34.69 -14.19 -18.86
C PRO A 210 -34.24 -13.10 -17.87
N LEU A 211 -35.10 -12.71 -16.92
CA LEU A 211 -34.76 -11.68 -15.95
C LEU A 211 -33.76 -12.21 -14.92
N ALA A 212 -33.88 -13.48 -14.53
CA ALA A 212 -32.89 -14.15 -13.69
C ALA A 212 -31.50 -14.18 -14.35
N TRP A 213 -31.43 -14.42 -15.66
CA TRP A 213 -30.18 -14.36 -16.43
C TRP A 213 -29.58 -12.96 -16.49
N VAL A 214 -30.40 -11.96 -16.81
CA VAL A 214 -29.95 -10.55 -16.85
C VAL A 214 -29.41 -10.12 -15.49
N LEU A 215 -30.12 -10.46 -14.41
CA LEU A 215 -29.69 -10.16 -13.05
C LEU A 215 -28.41 -10.92 -12.68
N GLY A 216 -28.31 -12.21 -13.00
CA GLY A 216 -27.10 -13.00 -12.77
C GLY A 216 -25.88 -12.46 -13.50
N ILE A 217 -26.03 -12.07 -14.77
CA ILE A 217 -24.96 -11.44 -15.56
C ILE A 217 -24.58 -10.08 -14.97
N ALA A 218 -25.56 -9.27 -14.56
CA ALA A 218 -25.30 -7.98 -13.92
C ALA A 218 -24.55 -8.13 -12.59
N CYS A 219 -24.95 -9.10 -11.76
CA CYS A 219 -24.27 -9.46 -10.51
C CYS A 219 -22.83 -9.92 -10.76
N LEU A 220 -22.62 -10.81 -11.74
CA LEU A 220 -21.29 -11.26 -12.13
C LEU A 220 -20.42 -10.10 -12.62
N ALA A 221 -20.98 -9.19 -13.40
CA ALA A 221 -20.30 -7.99 -13.88
C ALA A 221 -20.00 -6.98 -12.75
N TYR A 222 -20.77 -6.99 -11.66
CA TYR A 222 -20.59 -6.12 -10.50
C TYR A 222 -19.64 -6.70 -9.44
N LEU A 223 -19.49 -8.02 -9.36
CA LEU A 223 -18.63 -8.72 -8.38
C LEU A 223 -17.20 -8.17 -8.30
N PRO A 224 -16.47 -7.95 -9.41
CA PRO A 224 -15.14 -7.36 -9.38
C PRO A 224 -15.10 -6.01 -8.67
N MET A 225 -16.09 -5.14 -8.92
CA MET A 225 -16.18 -3.83 -8.29
C MET A 225 -16.46 -3.93 -6.80
N SER A 226 -17.35 -4.83 -6.39
CA SER A 226 -17.63 -5.06 -4.97
C SER A 226 -16.37 -5.51 -4.22
N LEU A 227 -15.57 -6.39 -4.81
CA LEU A 227 -14.29 -6.82 -4.25
C LEU A 227 -13.26 -5.68 -4.19
N LEU A 228 -13.17 -4.84 -5.22
CA LEU A 228 -12.28 -3.66 -5.21
C LEU A 228 -12.67 -2.65 -4.14
N LEU A 229 -13.96 -2.31 -4.04
CA LEU A 229 -14.47 -1.44 -2.98
C LEU A 229 -14.18 -2.03 -1.61
N SER A 230 -14.26 -3.36 -1.48
CA SER A 230 -13.96 -4.01 -0.21
C SER A 230 -12.49 -3.93 0.21
N ALA A 231 -11.59 -3.89 -0.78
CA ALA A 231 -10.16 -3.69 -0.56
C ALA A 231 -9.79 -2.22 -0.29
N SER A 232 -10.52 -1.27 -0.88
CA SER A 232 -10.20 0.16 -0.79
C SER A 232 -10.88 0.91 0.34
N SER A 233 -12.03 0.45 0.86
CA SER A 233 -12.79 1.20 1.85
C SER A 233 -12.32 0.96 3.29
N THR A 234 -12.36 2.02 4.09
CA THR A 234 -12.15 1.99 5.54
C THR A 234 -13.36 1.37 6.27
N HIS A 235 -14.57 1.54 5.73
CA HIS A 235 -15.81 1.06 6.34
C HIS A 235 -16.48 -0.04 5.50
N LEU A 236 -17.02 -1.07 6.17
CA LEU A 236 -17.75 -2.18 5.53
C LEU A 236 -19.07 -1.74 4.89
N LEU A 237 -19.74 -0.75 5.47
CA LEU A 237 -21.05 -0.27 4.99
C LEU A 237 -20.97 0.39 3.62
N ASP A 238 -19.82 0.96 3.27
CA ASP A 238 -19.59 1.53 1.94
C ASP A 238 -19.71 0.49 0.82
N MET A 239 -19.45 -0.79 1.13
CA MET A 239 -19.57 -1.91 0.21
C MET A 239 -21.02 -2.24 -0.12
N LEU A 240 -21.95 -1.91 0.78
CA LEU A 240 -23.39 -2.14 0.61
C LEU A 240 -24.04 -1.10 -0.32
N ASN A 241 -23.32 -0.06 -0.76
CA ASN A 241 -23.86 1.00 -1.60
C ASN A 241 -23.64 0.72 -3.09
N PRO A 242 -24.63 0.17 -3.82
CA PRO A 242 -24.49 -0.18 -5.24
C PRO A 242 -24.27 1.06 -6.12
N ILE A 243 -24.76 2.23 -5.72
CA ILE A 243 -24.62 3.47 -6.48
C ILE A 243 -23.15 3.88 -6.57
N ARG A 244 -22.41 3.75 -5.46
CA ARG A 244 -20.96 4.02 -5.42
C ARG A 244 -20.21 3.09 -6.37
N GLY A 245 -20.54 1.80 -6.38
CA GLY A 245 -19.95 0.83 -7.29
C GLY A 245 -20.26 1.14 -8.76
N LEU A 246 -21.50 1.50 -9.09
CA LEU A 246 -21.88 1.88 -10.46
C LEU A 246 -21.16 3.17 -10.93
N HIS A 247 -21.02 4.17 -10.06
CA HIS A 247 -20.24 5.36 -10.35
C HIS A 247 -18.76 5.04 -10.57
N ALA A 248 -18.17 4.16 -9.77
CA ALA A 248 -16.81 3.68 -9.94
C ALA A 248 -16.62 2.94 -11.27
N ILE A 249 -17.54 2.04 -11.64
CA ILE A 249 -17.53 1.32 -12.93
C ILE A 249 -17.57 2.31 -14.09
N ARG A 250 -18.46 3.30 -14.01
CA ARG A 250 -18.59 4.34 -15.05
C ARG A 250 -17.32 5.19 -15.16
N ARG A 251 -16.68 5.53 -14.04
CA ARG A 251 -15.46 6.34 -13.99
C ARG A 251 -14.27 5.63 -14.62
N LEU A 252 -14.06 4.35 -14.26
CA LEU A 252 -13.01 3.51 -14.84
C LEU A 252 -13.23 3.22 -16.34
N GLY A 253 -14.49 3.12 -16.76
CA GLY A 253 -14.91 2.99 -18.16
C GLY A 253 -14.26 1.81 -18.87
N ARG A 254 -13.41 2.09 -19.86
CA ARG A 254 -12.78 1.06 -20.71
C ARG A 254 -11.87 0.12 -19.92
N ASP A 255 -11.13 0.63 -18.92
CA ASP A 255 -10.19 -0.19 -18.16
C ASP A 255 -10.95 -1.26 -17.36
N TYR A 256 -12.13 -0.92 -16.81
CA TYR A 256 -13.00 -1.89 -16.15
C TYR A 256 -13.54 -2.95 -17.11
N ALA A 257 -13.98 -2.56 -18.31
CA ALA A 257 -14.46 -3.51 -19.32
C ALA A 257 -13.37 -4.51 -19.75
N ILE A 258 -12.12 -4.06 -19.88
CA ILE A 258 -10.97 -4.93 -20.17
C ILE A 258 -10.74 -5.91 -19.02
N THR A 259 -10.72 -5.42 -17.77
CA THR A 259 -10.60 -6.27 -16.58
C THR A 259 -11.73 -7.31 -16.52
N LEU A 260 -12.96 -6.90 -16.77
CA LEU A 260 -14.12 -7.80 -16.78
C LEU A 260 -13.98 -8.90 -17.85
N GLY A 261 -13.54 -8.54 -19.06
CA GLY A 261 -13.26 -9.52 -20.11
C GLY A 261 -12.17 -10.52 -19.72
N PHE A 262 -11.10 -10.07 -19.06
CA PHE A 262 -10.04 -10.95 -18.58
C PHE A 262 -10.54 -11.87 -17.46
N LEU A 263 -11.26 -11.33 -16.47
CA LEU A 263 -11.87 -12.12 -15.39
C LEU A 263 -12.90 -13.12 -15.90
N PHE A 264 -13.66 -12.79 -16.95
CA PHE A 264 -14.57 -13.72 -17.60
C PHE A 264 -13.82 -14.91 -18.22
N LEU A 265 -12.75 -14.67 -18.97
CA LEU A 265 -11.90 -15.73 -19.53
C LEU A 265 -11.28 -16.59 -18.42
N MET A 266 -10.83 -15.98 -17.33
CA MET A 266 -10.37 -16.69 -16.16
C MET A 266 -11.47 -17.49 -15.48
N GLY A 267 -12.71 -17.00 -15.46
CA GLY A 267 -13.87 -17.74 -14.96
C GLY A 267 -14.13 -19.00 -15.78
N LEU A 268 -14.01 -18.93 -17.11
CA LEU A 268 -14.08 -20.11 -17.97
C LEU A 268 -12.94 -21.09 -17.69
N ALA A 269 -11.71 -20.59 -17.49
CA ALA A 269 -10.58 -21.43 -17.10
C ALA A 269 -10.82 -22.10 -15.75
N TYR A 270 -11.41 -21.39 -14.78
CA TYR A 270 -11.78 -21.92 -13.46
C TYR A 270 -12.83 -23.03 -13.57
N LEU A 271 -13.83 -22.88 -14.44
CA LEU A 271 -14.79 -23.96 -14.72
C LEU A 271 -14.08 -25.20 -15.28
N GLY A 272 -13.10 -25.01 -16.17
CA GLY A 272 -12.27 -26.08 -16.70
C GLY A 272 -11.44 -26.79 -15.62
N THR A 273 -10.76 -26.04 -14.75
CA THR A 273 -10.00 -26.63 -13.63
C THR A 273 -10.91 -27.30 -12.63
N ARG A 274 -12.12 -26.78 -12.38
CA ARG A 274 -13.10 -27.43 -11.51
C ARG A 274 -13.66 -28.72 -12.09
N PHE A 275 -13.88 -28.78 -13.40
CA PHE A 275 -14.26 -30.02 -14.08
C PHE A 275 -13.15 -31.07 -13.97
N LEU A 276 -11.90 -30.67 -14.22
CA LEU A 276 -10.73 -31.54 -14.04
C LEU A 276 -10.60 -32.02 -12.59
N GLY A 277 -10.75 -31.11 -11.61
CA GLY A 277 -10.75 -31.42 -10.19
C GLY A 277 -11.91 -32.35 -9.79
N ALA A 278 -13.07 -32.28 -10.47
CA ALA A 278 -14.16 -33.24 -10.27
C ALA A 278 -13.74 -34.64 -10.70
N GLY A 279 -13.13 -34.76 -11.89
CA GLY A 279 -12.60 -36.02 -12.41
C GLY A 279 -11.54 -36.61 -11.48
N ILE A 280 -10.60 -35.80 -10.98
CA ILE A 280 -9.58 -36.27 -10.04
C ILE A 280 -10.20 -36.76 -8.73
N ARG A 281 -11.16 -36.02 -8.16
CA ARG A 281 -11.87 -36.43 -6.94
C ARG A 281 -12.66 -37.73 -7.12
N SER A 282 -13.10 -38.08 -8.33
CA SER A 282 -13.78 -39.35 -8.61
C SER A 282 -12.90 -40.61 -8.53
N LEU A 283 -11.56 -40.47 -8.48
CA LEU A 283 -10.63 -41.59 -8.33
C LEU A 283 -10.56 -42.14 -6.89
N ASP A 284 -11.16 -41.45 -5.92
CA ASP A 284 -11.31 -41.84 -4.51
C ASP A 284 -10.04 -42.33 -3.77
N LEU A 285 -8.86 -41.79 -4.11
CA LEU A 285 -7.60 -42.06 -3.38
C LEU A 285 -7.49 -41.24 -2.08
N GLY A 286 -8.63 -40.97 -1.42
CA GLY A 286 -8.69 -40.22 -0.16
C GLY A 286 -8.19 -38.78 -0.25
N VAL A 287 -7.38 -38.36 0.72
CA VAL A 287 -6.91 -36.96 0.87
C VAL A 287 -6.06 -36.48 -0.31
N LEU A 288 -5.31 -37.39 -0.95
CA LEU A 288 -4.41 -37.03 -2.04
C LEU A 288 -5.15 -36.47 -3.26
N THR A 289 -6.24 -37.10 -3.70
CA THR A 289 -7.02 -36.62 -4.86
C THR A 289 -7.66 -35.26 -4.60
N ARG A 290 -8.12 -35.03 -3.35
CA ARG A 290 -8.67 -33.73 -2.94
C ARG A 290 -7.60 -32.66 -2.93
N TRP A 291 -6.42 -32.96 -2.39
CA TRP A 291 -5.29 -32.04 -2.39
C TRP A 291 -4.87 -31.63 -3.80
N ILE A 292 -4.72 -32.59 -4.71
CA ILE A 292 -4.38 -32.31 -6.11
C ILE A 292 -5.47 -31.43 -6.75
N ALA A 293 -6.75 -31.72 -6.51
CA ALA A 293 -7.84 -30.92 -7.05
C ALA A 293 -7.82 -29.48 -6.52
N GLU A 294 -7.59 -29.26 -5.22
CA GLU A 294 -7.45 -27.93 -4.63
C GLU A 294 -6.26 -27.16 -5.23
N VAL A 295 -5.10 -27.80 -5.34
CA VAL A 295 -3.89 -27.20 -5.93
C VAL A 295 -4.09 -26.80 -7.40
N ILE A 296 -4.92 -27.52 -8.15
CA ILE A 296 -5.25 -27.19 -9.55
C ILE A 296 -6.27 -26.05 -9.64
N GLU A 297 -7.21 -25.95 -8.71
CA GLU A 297 -8.29 -24.95 -8.72
C GLU A 297 -7.82 -23.56 -8.23
N LEU A 298 -6.93 -23.51 -7.22
CA LEU A 298 -6.46 -22.28 -6.57
C LEU A 298 -5.75 -21.25 -7.47
N PRO A 299 -4.86 -21.64 -8.40
CA PRO A 299 -4.09 -20.68 -9.21
C PRO A 299 -4.96 -19.67 -9.95
N VAL A 300 -6.10 -20.12 -10.48
CA VAL A 300 -7.00 -19.26 -11.25
C VAL A 300 -7.60 -18.19 -10.36
N PHE A 301 -8.00 -18.55 -9.14
CA PHE A 301 -8.57 -17.61 -8.19
C PHE A 301 -7.56 -16.55 -7.70
N PHE A 302 -6.33 -16.96 -7.39
CA PHE A 302 -5.28 -16.03 -6.99
C PHE A 302 -4.84 -15.09 -8.11
N LEU A 303 -4.81 -15.58 -9.35
CA LEU A 303 -4.57 -14.73 -10.51
C LEU A 303 -5.72 -13.72 -10.71
N MET A 304 -6.98 -14.06 -10.41
CA MET A 304 -8.08 -13.08 -10.44
C MET A 304 -7.84 -11.96 -9.41
N ALA A 305 -7.37 -12.32 -8.21
CA ALA A 305 -6.99 -11.34 -7.18
C ALA A 305 -5.88 -10.40 -7.67
N HIS A 306 -4.85 -10.96 -8.30
CA HIS A 306 -3.75 -10.20 -8.89
C HIS A 306 -4.24 -9.24 -9.99
N VAL A 307 -5.14 -9.69 -10.87
CA VAL A 307 -5.78 -8.87 -11.91
C VAL A 307 -6.55 -7.68 -11.33
N LEU A 308 -7.32 -7.91 -10.27
CA LEU A 308 -8.02 -6.83 -9.56
C LEU A 308 -7.02 -5.86 -8.93
N GLY A 309 -5.97 -6.38 -8.30
CA GLY A 309 -4.90 -5.56 -7.74
C GLY A 309 -4.18 -4.71 -8.78
N LEU A 310 -3.95 -5.21 -10.00
CA LEU A 310 -3.38 -4.42 -11.10
C LEU A 310 -4.30 -3.28 -11.55
N LEU A 311 -5.62 -3.49 -11.54
CA LEU A 311 -6.58 -2.40 -11.79
C LEU A 311 -6.48 -1.34 -10.67
N LEU A 312 -6.39 -1.76 -9.41
CA LEU A 312 -6.23 -0.86 -8.27
C LEU A 312 -4.87 -0.13 -8.27
N TYR A 313 -3.81 -0.79 -8.73
CA TYR A 313 -2.47 -0.18 -8.92
C TYR A 313 -2.47 0.92 -9.98
N THR A 314 -3.28 0.75 -11.03
CA THR A 314 -3.31 1.66 -12.18
C THR A 314 -4.31 2.80 -12.04
N ARG A 315 -5.43 2.59 -11.34
CA ARG A 315 -6.58 3.52 -11.25
C ARG A 315 -7.14 3.66 -9.83
N GLY A 316 -6.35 3.35 -8.81
CA GLY A 316 -6.84 3.40 -7.43
C GLY A 316 -7.23 4.80 -6.97
N ASP A 317 -6.57 5.85 -7.48
CA ASP A 317 -6.95 7.24 -7.25
C ASP A 317 -8.40 7.54 -7.66
N GLU A 318 -8.88 6.92 -8.75
CA GLU A 318 -10.26 7.05 -9.20
C GLU A 318 -11.27 6.35 -8.28
N LEU A 319 -10.81 5.36 -7.53
CA LEU A 319 -11.58 4.60 -6.54
C LEU A 319 -11.43 5.16 -5.11
N GLY A 320 -10.61 6.19 -4.93
CA GLY A 320 -10.28 6.75 -3.61
C GLY A 320 -9.30 5.90 -2.80
N TYR A 321 -8.53 5.04 -3.47
CA TYR A 321 -7.43 4.29 -2.89
C TYR A 321 -6.12 5.05 -3.12
N GLY A 322 -5.44 5.48 -2.05
CA GLY A 322 -4.19 6.24 -2.10
C GLY A 322 -4.35 7.71 -2.54
N ALA A 323 -3.28 8.49 -2.46
CA ALA A 323 -3.27 9.88 -2.93
C ALA A 323 -3.00 9.93 -4.44
N ALA A 324 -3.60 10.89 -5.16
CA ALA A 324 -3.39 11.03 -6.61
C ALA A 324 -1.91 11.22 -7.01
N SER A 325 -1.08 11.75 -6.11
CA SER A 325 0.37 11.87 -6.29
C SER A 325 1.10 10.52 -6.37
N ASP A 326 0.54 9.47 -5.78
CA ASP A 326 1.16 8.14 -5.76
C ASP A 326 0.98 7.45 -7.11
N TYR A 327 -0.06 7.84 -7.86
CA TYR A 327 -0.41 7.29 -9.17
C TYR A 327 0.32 7.94 -10.34
N VAL A 328 1.23 8.87 -10.05
CA VAL A 328 2.09 9.47 -11.07
C VAL A 328 3.52 8.95 -10.92
N THR A 329 4.02 8.31 -11.97
CA THR A 329 5.38 7.77 -12.03
C THR A 329 6.26 8.66 -12.91
N PRO A 330 7.56 8.77 -12.62
CA PRO A 330 8.48 9.45 -13.51
C PRO A 330 8.46 8.78 -14.90
N VAL A 331 8.47 9.58 -15.97
CA VAL A 331 8.45 9.04 -17.34
C VAL A 331 9.64 8.10 -17.61
N LEU A 332 10.78 8.43 -17.00
CA LEU A 332 12.01 7.66 -17.06
C LEU A 332 12.46 7.33 -15.62
N PRO A 333 11.98 6.22 -15.02
CA PRO A 333 12.28 5.88 -13.63
C PRO A 333 13.77 5.62 -13.38
N ASP A 334 14.44 4.96 -14.32
CA ASP A 334 15.84 4.53 -14.15
C ASP A 334 16.85 5.46 -14.83
N ALA A 335 16.40 6.57 -15.44
CA ALA A 335 17.31 7.45 -16.15
C ALA A 335 17.99 8.43 -15.20
N ALA A 336 19.30 8.27 -15.02
CA ALA A 336 20.14 9.29 -14.43
C ALA A 336 20.46 10.40 -15.47
N PRO A 337 20.64 11.66 -15.04
CA PRO A 337 21.19 12.69 -15.90
C PRO A 337 22.57 12.27 -16.42
N SER A 338 22.87 12.55 -17.69
CA SER A 338 24.08 12.07 -18.37
C SER A 338 25.40 12.59 -17.78
N THR A 339 25.36 13.72 -17.07
CA THR A 339 26.51 14.22 -16.31
C THR A 339 26.49 13.58 -14.94
N THR A 340 27.43 12.64 -14.72
CA THR A 340 27.98 12.39 -13.38
C THR A 340 28.31 13.73 -12.77
N LEU A 341 27.83 14.00 -11.55
CA LEU A 341 28.04 15.23 -10.80
C LEU A 341 29.41 15.81 -11.13
N ARG A 342 29.42 16.89 -11.92
CA ARG A 342 30.64 17.64 -12.16
C ARG A 342 30.89 18.37 -10.85
N VAL A 343 31.66 17.74 -9.95
CA VAL A 343 32.22 18.39 -8.77
C VAL A 343 33.32 19.33 -9.28
N GLU A 344 32.94 20.29 -10.10
CA GLU A 344 33.85 21.31 -10.60
C GLU A 344 33.86 22.44 -9.58
N GLY A 345 34.98 22.57 -8.86
CA GLY A 345 35.30 23.79 -8.11
C GLY A 345 34.84 23.85 -6.66
N LEU A 346 34.17 22.84 -6.11
CA LEU A 346 34.26 22.60 -4.67
C LEU A 346 35.57 21.86 -4.47
N GLY A 347 36.64 22.57 -4.11
CA GLY A 347 37.81 21.94 -3.51
C GLY A 347 37.33 21.17 -2.29
N LEU A 348 36.90 19.92 -2.49
CA LEU A 348 36.75 18.95 -1.42
C LEU A 348 38.12 18.97 -0.75
N PRO A 349 38.21 19.43 0.51
CA PRO A 349 39.46 19.40 1.22
C PRO A 349 40.02 18.01 1.06
N ASP A 350 41.31 17.90 0.74
CA ASP A 350 42.04 16.64 0.87
C ASP A 350 41.59 15.99 2.18
N ALA A 351 41.35 14.67 2.14
CA ALA A 351 40.82 13.87 3.22
C ALA A 351 41.20 14.49 4.58
N ILE A 352 40.18 14.95 5.33
CA ILE A 352 40.32 15.64 6.61
C ILE A 352 41.48 14.96 7.35
N PRO A 353 42.61 15.67 7.59
CA PRO A 353 43.81 15.06 8.14
C PRO A 353 43.42 14.23 9.37
N GLU A 354 43.98 13.03 9.52
CA GLU A 354 43.65 12.12 10.63
C GLU A 354 43.74 12.83 12.00
N SER A 355 44.60 13.86 12.10
CA SER A 355 44.72 14.75 13.26
C SER A 355 43.45 15.57 13.57
N GLU A 356 42.70 16.03 12.57
CA GLU A 356 41.44 16.75 12.77
C GLU A 356 40.31 15.81 13.23
N PHE A 357 40.33 14.54 12.79
CA PHE A 357 39.38 13.53 13.27
C PHE A 357 39.61 13.18 14.75
N VAL A 358 40.86 12.96 15.15
CA VAL A 358 41.22 12.70 16.56
C VAL A 358 40.86 13.91 17.45
N ALA A 359 41.09 15.13 16.95
CA ALA A 359 40.69 16.35 17.65
C ALA A 359 39.16 16.47 17.80
N ALA A 360 38.39 16.08 16.77
CA ALA A 360 36.94 16.06 16.81
C ALA A 360 36.42 15.06 17.86
N GLU A 361 36.95 13.83 17.87
CA GLU A 361 36.54 12.80 18.82
C GLU A 361 36.85 13.19 20.28
N THR A 362 38.00 13.81 20.50
CA THR A 362 38.39 14.32 21.82
C THR A 362 37.41 15.40 22.30
N ARG A 363 37.03 16.34 21.43
CA ARG A 363 36.02 17.38 21.76
C ARG A 363 34.65 16.80 22.06
N VAL A 364 34.22 15.76 21.32
CA VAL A 364 32.94 15.08 21.59
C VAL A 364 32.98 14.39 22.96
N ARG A 365 34.10 13.76 23.32
CA ARG A 365 34.29 13.16 24.66
C ARG A 365 34.25 14.21 25.77
N GLU A 366 34.96 15.32 25.62
CA GLU A 366 34.93 16.44 26.60
C GLU A 366 33.53 17.04 26.76
N LEU A 367 32.81 17.23 25.65
CA LEU A 367 31.43 17.72 25.66
C LEU A 367 30.49 16.75 26.39
N THR A 368 30.64 15.44 26.14
CA THR A 368 29.83 14.41 26.79
C THR A 368 30.12 14.34 28.29
N ALA A 369 31.41 14.42 28.68
CA ALA A 369 31.80 14.45 30.09
C ALA A 369 31.26 15.71 30.82
N ALA A 370 31.29 16.89 30.19
CA ALA A 370 30.73 18.11 30.76
C ALA A 370 29.20 18.01 30.96
N MET A 371 28.50 17.38 30.00
CA MET A 371 27.07 17.11 30.12
C MET A 371 26.76 16.15 31.27
N GLU A 372 27.50 15.05 31.40
CA GLU A 372 27.33 14.07 32.48
C GLU A 372 27.58 14.69 33.86
N ALA A 373 28.58 15.58 33.97
CA ALA A 373 28.85 16.37 35.16
C ALA A 373 27.80 17.47 35.43
N ARG A 374 26.87 17.71 34.49
CA ARG A 374 25.86 18.79 34.51
C ARG A 374 26.48 20.19 34.64
N ASP A 375 27.70 20.39 34.13
CA ASP A 375 28.33 21.70 34.04
C ASP A 375 27.74 22.48 32.85
N ILE A 376 26.66 23.22 33.10
CA ILE A 376 25.89 23.94 32.07
C ILE A 376 26.77 24.95 31.31
N PRO A 377 27.48 25.89 31.96
CA PRO A 377 28.32 26.85 31.25
C PRO A 377 29.35 26.18 30.34
N ARG A 378 30.05 25.16 30.85
CA ARG A 378 31.08 24.47 30.08
C ARG A 378 30.52 23.68 28.91
N THR A 379 29.37 23.03 29.11
CA THR A 379 28.69 22.28 28.04
C THR A 379 28.28 23.21 26.89
N LEU A 380 27.72 24.38 27.19
CA LEU A 380 27.31 25.35 26.16
C LEU A 380 28.51 25.91 25.38
N GLU A 381 29.62 26.21 26.07
CA GLU A 381 30.87 26.67 25.46
C GLU A 381 31.45 25.61 24.50
N LEU A 382 31.59 24.36 24.98
CA LEU A 382 32.11 23.25 24.19
C LEU A 382 31.19 22.93 23.00
N TYR A 383 29.87 23.01 23.18
CA TYR A 383 28.92 22.76 22.11
C TYR A 383 28.99 23.83 21.01
N ALA A 384 29.09 25.10 21.38
CA ALA A 384 29.26 26.19 20.42
C ALA A 384 30.58 26.05 19.65
N ALA A 385 31.65 25.67 20.35
CA ALA A 385 32.95 25.36 19.73
C ALA A 385 32.89 24.13 18.81
N ALA A 386 31.98 23.17 19.06
CA ALA A 386 31.77 21.97 18.26
C ALA A 386 30.80 22.17 17.07
N SER A 387 30.38 23.42 16.77
CA SER A 387 29.38 23.71 15.73
C SER A 387 29.77 23.27 14.30
N PHE A 388 31.06 23.08 14.03
CA PHE A 388 31.62 22.62 12.75
C PHE A 388 31.61 21.09 12.58
N LEU A 389 31.36 20.32 13.64
CA LEU A 389 31.37 18.86 13.56
C LEU A 389 30.13 18.35 12.79
N PRO A 390 30.24 17.21 12.09
CA PRO A 390 29.10 16.55 11.46
C PRO A 390 27.97 16.30 12.48
N ARG A 391 26.72 16.54 12.10
CA ARG A 391 25.56 16.40 13.01
C ARG A 391 25.49 15.03 13.67
N THR A 392 25.90 13.98 12.95
CA THR A 392 25.86 12.59 13.41
C THR A 392 26.96 12.22 14.40
N SER A 393 27.97 13.08 14.62
CA SER A 393 29.07 12.77 15.55
C SER A 393 28.72 13.04 17.01
N ILE A 394 27.63 13.77 17.28
CA ILE A 394 27.17 14.10 18.63
C ILE A 394 25.88 13.32 18.90
N ALA A 395 25.80 12.67 20.07
CA ALA A 395 24.63 11.88 20.43
C ALA A 395 23.36 12.76 20.56
N PRO A 396 22.17 12.25 20.16
CA PRO A 396 20.90 13.01 20.26
C PRO A 396 20.59 13.51 21.67
N ALA A 397 20.95 12.75 22.70
CA ALA A 397 20.77 13.14 24.10
C ALA A 397 21.55 14.42 24.46
N VAL A 398 22.76 14.59 23.92
CA VAL A 398 23.59 15.80 24.14
C VAL A 398 22.95 17.01 23.48
N HIS A 399 22.42 16.84 22.26
CA HIS A 399 21.67 17.88 21.56
C HIS A 399 20.43 18.33 22.34
N LEU A 400 19.65 17.37 22.86
CA LEU A 400 18.47 17.66 23.67
C LEU A 400 18.85 18.40 24.97
N PHE A 401 19.89 17.94 25.67
CA PHE A 401 20.36 18.58 26.91
C PHE A 401 20.83 20.02 26.68
N VAL A 402 21.65 20.24 25.65
CA VAL A 402 22.12 21.58 25.25
C VAL A 402 20.94 22.48 24.89
N GLY A 403 19.97 21.96 24.14
CA GLY A 403 18.76 22.69 23.79
C GLY A 403 17.98 23.19 25.02
N GLN A 404 17.80 22.32 26.02
CA GLN A 404 17.14 22.66 27.28
C GLN A 404 17.95 23.67 28.10
N ALA A 405 19.26 23.47 28.21
CA ALA A 405 20.15 24.34 28.97
C ALA A 405 20.31 25.73 28.34
N ALA A 406 20.40 25.81 27.02
CA ALA A 406 20.45 27.09 26.29
C ALA A 406 19.13 27.85 26.44
N ALA A 407 17.98 27.15 26.39
CA ALA A 407 16.67 27.77 26.59
C ALA A 407 16.50 28.36 28.00
N SER A 408 17.01 27.68 29.04
CA SER A 408 16.95 28.18 30.42
C SER A 408 17.87 29.37 30.69
N GLN A 409 18.99 29.46 29.98
CA GLN A 409 19.95 30.58 30.03
C GLN A 409 19.56 31.77 29.13
N GLY A 410 18.42 31.69 28.43
CA GLY A 410 17.96 32.76 27.52
C GLY A 410 18.65 32.78 26.14
N ASN A 411 19.51 31.81 25.83
CA ASN A 411 20.11 31.69 24.50
C ASN A 411 19.19 30.90 23.56
N HIS A 412 18.10 31.55 23.12
CA HIS A 412 17.04 30.90 22.35
C HIS A 412 17.49 30.45 20.95
N ALA A 413 18.42 31.18 20.31
CA ALA A 413 18.93 30.80 18.99
C ALA A 413 19.71 29.48 19.03
N LEU A 414 20.59 29.32 20.02
CA LEU A 414 21.33 28.06 20.22
C LEU A 414 20.38 26.92 20.62
N ALA A 415 19.36 27.22 21.43
CA ALA A 415 18.36 26.24 21.83
C ALA A 415 17.61 25.65 20.62
N VAL A 416 17.13 26.50 19.71
CA VAL A 416 16.46 26.08 18.47
C VAL A 416 17.37 25.17 17.64
N GLN A 417 18.60 25.61 17.39
CA GLN A 417 19.57 24.85 16.59
C GLN A 417 19.88 23.47 17.19
N ALA A 418 20.06 23.40 18.52
CA ALA A 418 20.36 22.15 19.19
C ALA A 418 19.15 21.19 19.20
N LEU A 419 17.93 21.70 19.38
CA LEU A 419 16.71 20.88 19.39
C LEU A 419 16.34 20.34 18.01
N GLU A 420 16.52 21.14 16.95
CA GLU A 420 16.37 20.67 15.56
C GLU A 420 17.36 19.54 15.26
N ARG A 421 18.63 19.72 15.64
CA ARG A 421 19.66 18.67 15.50
C ARG A 421 19.32 17.39 16.27
N ALA A 422 18.75 17.51 17.47
CA ALA A 422 18.33 16.35 18.26
C ALA A 422 17.27 15.52 17.52
N ALA A 423 16.29 16.19 16.88
CA ALA A 423 15.24 15.52 16.12
C ALA A 423 15.75 14.95 14.78
N ASP A 424 16.68 15.63 14.12
CA ASP A 424 17.24 15.22 12.82
C ASP A 424 18.17 14.00 12.92
N VAL A 425 19.00 13.92 13.96
CA VAL A 425 20.04 12.88 14.08
C VAL A 425 19.44 11.51 14.35
N ALA A 426 18.33 11.44 15.09
CA ALA A 426 17.66 10.19 15.42
C ALA A 426 16.12 10.37 15.40
N PRO A 427 15.49 10.44 14.20
CA PRO A 427 14.07 10.72 14.08
C PRO A 427 13.18 9.63 14.67
N GLU A 428 13.63 8.38 14.72
CA GLU A 428 12.87 7.26 15.29
C GLU A 428 13.07 7.10 16.80
N ASP A 429 13.97 7.88 17.42
CA ASP A 429 14.24 7.81 18.86
C ASP A 429 13.12 8.52 19.65
N PRO A 430 12.66 7.98 20.79
CA PRO A 430 11.66 8.63 21.66
C PRO A 430 12.07 10.04 22.13
N LEU A 431 13.35 10.41 22.04
CA LEU A 431 13.84 11.76 22.32
C LEU A 431 13.47 12.78 21.23
N ALA A 432 13.30 12.38 19.98
CA ALA A 432 12.96 13.28 18.87
C ALA A 432 11.62 14.01 19.07
N PRO A 433 10.47 13.33 19.32
CA PRO A 433 9.21 14.03 19.57
C PRO A 433 9.27 14.92 20.81
N ARG A 434 10.04 14.52 21.84
CA ARG A 434 10.28 15.36 23.03
C ARG A 434 11.08 16.63 22.70
N ALA A 435 12.11 16.54 21.85
CA ALA A 435 12.88 17.68 21.39
C ALA A 435 12.01 18.68 20.62
N LEU A 436 11.16 18.19 19.73
CA LEU A 436 10.25 19.00 18.93
C LEU A 436 9.21 19.75 19.77
N VAL A 437 8.68 19.16 20.84
CA VAL A 437 7.77 19.88 21.77
C VAL A 437 8.49 21.05 22.44
N ILE A 438 9.73 20.85 22.89
CA ILE A 438 10.52 21.91 23.51
C ILE A 438 10.87 22.98 22.48
N LEU A 439 11.20 22.59 21.25
CA LEU A 439 11.46 23.50 20.14
C LEU A 439 10.25 24.40 19.87
N ALA A 440 9.06 23.82 19.69
CA ALA A 440 7.83 24.56 19.46
C ALA A 440 7.55 25.55 20.62
N ARG A 441 7.81 25.14 21.86
CA ARG A 441 7.65 25.99 23.04
C ARG A 441 8.64 27.17 23.05
N VAL A 442 9.91 26.95 22.72
CA VAL A 442 10.91 28.01 22.62
C VAL A 442 10.53 29.00 21.51
N LEU A 443 10.13 28.51 20.34
CA LEU A 443 9.69 29.36 19.23
C LEU A 443 8.47 30.21 19.60
N GLY A 444 7.43 29.60 20.18
CA GLY A 444 6.18 30.29 20.51
C GLY A 444 6.31 31.23 21.71
N GLU A 445 6.85 30.74 22.83
CA GLU A 445 6.84 31.48 24.10
C GLU A 445 8.04 32.42 24.27
N ARG A 446 9.21 32.08 23.72
CA ARG A 446 10.45 32.83 23.96
C ARG A 446 10.88 33.68 22.77
N MET A 447 10.67 33.20 21.55
CA MET A 447 11.01 33.93 20.33
C MET A 447 9.83 34.71 19.73
N ASN A 448 8.62 34.54 20.27
CA ASN A 448 7.39 35.18 19.78
C ASN A 448 7.11 34.86 18.29
N GLU A 449 7.38 33.61 17.88
CA GLU A 449 7.14 33.08 16.53
C GLU A 449 6.03 32.01 16.54
N PRO A 450 4.76 32.38 16.80
CA PRO A 450 3.68 31.42 17.00
C PRO A 450 3.36 30.59 15.76
N ALA A 451 3.54 31.15 14.55
CA ALA A 451 3.30 30.43 13.30
C ALA A 451 4.24 29.24 13.12
N ARG A 452 5.55 29.44 13.34
CA ARG A 452 6.55 28.36 13.27
C ARG A 452 6.34 27.32 14.38
N ALA A 453 5.95 27.75 15.58
CA ALA A 453 5.59 26.82 16.65
C ALA A 453 4.41 25.92 16.25
N GLN A 454 3.40 26.47 15.57
CA GLN A 454 2.25 25.71 15.08
C GLN A 454 2.64 24.69 14.01
N GLU A 455 3.52 25.06 13.07
CA GLU A 455 4.06 24.13 12.07
C GLU A 455 4.78 22.94 12.72
N VAL A 456 5.59 23.20 13.76
CA VAL A 456 6.27 22.14 14.50
C VAL A 456 5.27 21.25 15.25
N TYR A 457 4.22 21.82 15.86
CA TYR A 457 3.17 21.02 16.50
C TYR A 457 2.42 20.14 15.50
N GLN A 458 2.06 20.68 14.33
CA GLN A 458 1.41 19.91 13.27
C GLN A 458 2.30 18.75 12.81
N TYR A 459 3.60 19.02 12.60
CA TYR A 459 4.57 18.00 12.25
C TYR A 459 4.66 16.89 13.30
N ILE A 460 4.61 17.21 14.60
CA ILE A 460 4.61 16.20 15.66
C ILE A 460 3.38 15.29 15.59
N VAL A 461 2.18 15.87 15.37
CA VAL A 461 0.93 15.11 15.27
C VAL A 461 0.94 14.18 14.07
N ASP A 462 1.42 14.68 12.92
CA ASP A 462 1.45 13.91 11.68
C ASP A 462 2.53 12.81 11.71
N ARG A 463 3.70 13.10 12.29
CA ARG A 463 4.86 12.19 12.29
C ARG A 463 4.88 11.21 13.46
N TYR A 464 4.39 11.60 14.64
CA TYR A 464 4.49 10.82 15.89
C TYR A 464 3.12 10.64 16.59
N PRO A 465 2.08 10.13 15.89
CA PRO A 465 0.69 10.20 16.33
C PRO A 465 0.42 9.54 17.69
N GLU A 466 1.15 8.49 18.04
CA GLU A 466 0.93 7.68 19.25
C GLU A 466 1.76 8.11 20.48
N THR A 467 2.44 9.26 20.41
CA THR A 467 3.31 9.73 21.48
C THR A 467 2.63 10.72 22.43
N ASP A 468 3.14 10.82 23.66
CA ASP A 468 2.74 11.89 24.60
C ASP A 468 2.94 13.28 24.02
N ALA A 469 3.97 13.46 23.19
CA ALA A 469 4.25 14.69 22.47
C ALA A 469 3.14 15.07 21.49
N SER A 470 2.60 14.09 20.75
CA SER A 470 1.44 14.30 19.86
C SER A 470 0.21 14.71 20.64
N ARG A 471 -0.09 14.04 21.76
CA ARG A 471 -1.20 14.45 22.65
C ARG A 471 -1.05 15.88 23.16
N PHE A 472 0.16 16.26 23.55
CA PHE A 472 0.47 17.63 23.97
C PHE A 472 0.34 18.63 22.81
N ALA A 473 0.82 18.29 21.61
CA ALA A 473 0.75 19.12 20.42
C ALA A 473 -0.69 19.37 19.97
N GLN A 474 -1.55 18.33 19.97
CA GLN A 474 -2.97 18.45 19.64
C GLN A 474 -3.70 19.45 20.55
N ALA A 475 -3.35 19.49 21.85
CA ALA A 475 -3.94 20.44 22.79
C ALA A 475 -3.50 21.90 22.56
N ARG A 476 -2.45 22.14 21.76
CA ARG A 476 -1.91 23.47 21.44
C ARG A 476 -2.29 23.96 20.05
N LEU A 477 -2.71 23.06 19.16
CA LEU A 477 -3.22 23.44 17.84
C LEU A 477 -4.62 24.04 17.97
N PRO A 478 -4.96 25.09 17.19
CA PRO A 478 -6.33 25.56 17.12
C PRO A 478 -7.24 24.43 16.63
N PRO A 479 -8.48 24.33 17.13
CA PRO A 479 -9.41 23.31 16.67
C PRO A 479 -9.57 23.44 15.15
N THR A 480 -9.23 22.38 14.42
CA THR A 480 -9.41 22.29 12.98
C THR A 480 -10.91 22.39 12.69
N SER A 481 -11.31 23.50 12.07
CA SER A 481 -12.70 23.80 11.67
C SER A 481 -13.18 22.90 10.55
#